data_AF-A0A7V2QC69-F1
#
_entry.id   AF-A0A7V2QC69-F1
#
_cell.length_a   1.000
_cell.length_b   1.000
_cell.length_c   1.000
_cell.angle_alpha   90.00
_cell.angle_beta   90.00
_cell.angle_gamma   90.00
#
_symmetry.space_group_name_H-M   'P 1'
#
loop_
_entity.id
_entity.type
_entity.pdbx_description
1 polymer ?
#
loop_
_entity_poly.entity_id
_entity_poly.type
_entity_poly.pdbx_seq_one_letter_code
_entity_poly.pdbx_strand_id
1 'polypeptide(L)' 'MTSEPIRARIRRLYVPNALYFITAVTQWRRPIFANEPDLELLRETMRKVKEIHPFQMQAMPFCPTTFIY' A
#
# COMPACT_ATOMS: atom_id res chain seq x y z
N MET A 1 14.52 1.89 25.03
CA MET A 1 14.72 3.07 24.17
C MET A 1 14.35 2.70 22.75
N THR A 2 13.12 2.97 22.32
CA THR A 2 12.76 2.89 20.89
C THR A 2 13.05 4.26 20.30
N SER A 3 14.11 4.37 19.49
CA SER A 3 14.40 5.58 18.70
C SER A 3 13.19 5.93 17.86
N GLU A 4 12.74 7.19 17.89
CA GLU A 4 11.69 7.66 17.00
C GLU A 4 12.04 7.32 15.55
N PRO A 5 11.09 6.81 14.75
CA PRO A 5 11.35 6.50 13.36
C PRO A 5 11.70 7.78 12.61
N ILE A 6 12.89 7.83 12.01
CA ILE A 6 13.30 8.91 11.11
C ILE A 6 12.33 8.92 9.93
N ARG A 7 11.40 9.87 9.91
CA ARG A 7 10.55 10.13 8.75
C ARG A 7 11.29 11.08 7.83
N ALA A 8 11.68 10.59 6.65
CA ALA A 8 12.17 11.47 5.59
C ALA A 8 11.11 12.55 5.31
N ARG A 9 11.52 13.81 5.13
CA ARG A 9 10.63 14.90 4.77
C ARG A 9 10.29 14.82 3.28
N ILE A 10 9.43 13.87 2.93
CA ILE A 10 8.97 13.62 1.56
C ILE A 10 7.87 14.64 1.22
N ARG A 11 7.99 15.33 0.08
CA ARG A 11 6.90 16.13 -0.48
C ARG A 11 6.06 15.27 -1.42
N ARG A 12 4.74 15.26 -1.21
CA ARG A 12 3.81 14.61 -2.14
C ARG A 12 3.65 15.50 -3.38
N LEU A 13 3.78 14.91 -4.56
CA LEU A 13 3.48 15.56 -5.82
C LEU A 13 2.06 15.19 -6.23
N TYR A 14 1.27 16.19 -6.61
CA TYR A 14 -0.14 16.03 -7.00
C TYR A 14 -0.30 16.52 -8.44
N VAL A 15 0.04 15.64 -9.38
CA VAL A 15 -0.07 15.89 -10.82
C VAL A 15 -1.32 15.16 -11.35
N PRO A 16 -2.25 15.86 -12.03
CA PRO A 16 -3.40 15.24 -12.68
C PRO A 16 -2.97 14.20 -13.73
N ASN A 17 -3.71 13.10 -13.83
CA ASN A 17 -3.46 12.01 -14.80
C ASN A 17 -2.06 11.37 -14.71
N ALA A 18 -1.36 11.55 -13.60
CA ALA A 18 -0.07 10.90 -13.38
C ALA A 18 -0.23 9.45 -12.92
N LEU A 19 0.78 8.64 -13.22
CA LEU A 19 0.95 7.31 -12.66
C LEU A 19 1.85 7.39 -11.43
N TYR A 20 1.37 6.86 -10.30
CA TYR A 20 2.12 6.79 -9.06
C TYR A 20 2.53 5.34 -8.77
N PHE A 21 3.76 5.18 -8.29
CA PHE A 21 4.25 3.93 -7.73
C PHE A 21 4.31 4.08 -6.20
N ILE A 22 3.51 3.29 -5.49
CA ILE A 22 3.34 3.34 -4.04
C ILE A 22 3.83 2.03 -3.46
N THR A 23 4.73 2.10 -2.49
CA THR A 23 5.20 0.94 -1.73
C THR A 23 4.73 1.01 -0.29
N ALA A 24 4.17 -0.08 0.22
CA ALA A 24 3.76 -0.18 1.61
C ALA A 24 4.32 -1.45 2.25
N VAL A 25 4.88 -1.29 3.45
CA VAL A 25 5.46 -2.35 4.26
C VAL A 25 4.62 -2.51 5.53
N THR A 26 4.39 -3.75 5.94
CA THR A 26 3.71 -4.04 7.20
C THR A 26 4.54 -3.54 8.38
N GLN A 27 3.85 -3.18 9.46
CA GLN A 27 4.51 -2.77 10.69
C GLN A 27 5.42 -3.90 11.18
N TRP A 28 6.66 -3.56 11.57
CA TRP A 28 7.69 -4.52 12.00
C TRP A 28 8.00 -5.62 10.97
N ARG A 29 7.67 -5.42 9.69
CA ARG A 29 7.81 -6.44 8.62
C ARG A 29 7.13 -7.76 8.97
N ARG A 30 5.95 -7.72 9.60
CA ARG A 30 5.14 -8.92 9.84
C ARG A 30 4.65 -9.51 8.51
N PRO A 31 4.73 -10.84 8.28
CA PRO A 31 4.37 -11.46 7.01
C PRO A 31 2.85 -11.62 6.84
N ILE A 32 2.08 -10.54 7.04
CA ILE A 32 0.61 -10.55 7.04
C ILE A 32 0.06 -11.00 5.68
N PHE A 33 0.73 -10.64 4.57
CA PHE A 33 0.28 -11.01 3.23
C PHE A 33 0.64 -12.44 2.82
N ALA A 34 1.28 -13.22 3.69
CA ALA A 34 1.42 -14.67 3.48
C ALA A 34 0.14 -15.45 3.79
N ASN A 35 -0.81 -14.83 4.51
CA ASN A 35 -2.09 -15.42 4.85
C ASN A 35 -3.15 -14.98 3.82
N GLU A 36 -3.73 -15.94 3.10
CA GLU A 36 -4.67 -15.66 2.00
C GLU A 36 -5.93 -14.88 2.45
N PRO A 37 -6.59 -15.21 3.59
CA PRO A 37 -7.66 -14.38 4.16
C PRO A 37 -7.29 -12.90 4.37
N ASP A 38 -6.09 -12.62 4.87
CA ASP A 38 -5.65 -11.25 5.14
C ASP A 38 -5.36 -10.50 3.82
N LEU A 39 -4.84 -11.21 2.82
CA LEU A 39 -4.62 -10.69 1.48
C LEU A 39 -5.95 -10.36 0.79
N GLU A 40 -6.95 -11.23 0.87
CA GLU A 40 -8.26 -10.99 0.25
C GLU A 40 -9.00 -9.84 0.95
N LEU A 41 -8.88 -9.71 2.28
CA LEU A 41 -9.43 -8.57 3.01
C LEU A 41 -8.88 -7.24 2.46
N LEU A 42 -7.57 -7.17 2.19
CA LEU A 42 -6.95 -5.98 1.60
C LEU A 42 -7.45 -5.75 0.16
N ARG A 43 -7.55 -6.79 -0.65
CA ARG A 43 -8.06 -6.69 -2.03
C ARG A 43 -9.49 -6.16 -2.06
N GLU A 44 -10.36 -6.71 -1.22
CA GLU A 44 -11.75 -6.27 -1.11
C GLU A 44 -11.84 -4.81 -0.63
N THR A 45 -11.00 -4.44 0.34
CA THR A 45 -10.91 -3.05 0.80
C THR A 45 -10.51 -2.11 -0.34
N MET A 46 -9.53 -2.47 -1.16
CA MET A 46 -9.11 -1.66 -2.32
C MET A 46 -10.21 -1.55 -3.38
N ARG A 47 -11.00 -2.61 -3.61
CA ARG A 47 -12.17 -2.56 -4.50
C ARG A 47 -13.22 -1.55 -4.00
N LYS A 48 -13.57 -1.61 -2.70
CA LYS A 48 -14.51 -0.67 -2.07
C LYS A 48 -13.99 0.77 -2.12
N VAL A 49 -12.71 0.99 -1.86
CA VAL A 49 -12.11 2.33 -1.93
C VAL A 49 -12.15 2.88 -3.36
N LYS A 50 -11.96 2.04 -4.38
CA LYS A 50 -12.06 2.44 -5.79
C LYS A 50 -13.47 2.89 -6.17
N GLU A 51 -14.51 2.38 -5.54
CA GLU A 51 -15.91 2.84 -5.74
C GLU A 51 -16.12 4.26 -5.18
N ILE A 52 -15.51 4.57 -4.04
CA ILE A 52 -15.61 5.89 -3.37
C ILE A 52 -14.68 6.92 -4.03
N HIS A 53 -13.50 6.47 -4.46
CA HIS A 53 -12.46 7.27 -5.07
C HIS A 53 -12.01 6.61 -6.37
N PRO A 54 -12.59 6.96 -7.52
CA PRO A 54 -12.25 6.34 -8.79
C PRO A 54 -10.78 6.56 -9.15
N PHE A 55 -10.03 5.46 -9.31
CA PHE A 55 -8.67 5.44 -9.83
C PHE A 55 -8.43 4.21 -10.71
N GLN A 56 -7.38 4.26 -11.54
CA GLN A 56 -6.94 3.12 -12.33
C GLN A 56 -5.81 2.36 -11.61
N MET A 57 -5.99 1.05 -11.42
CA MET A 57 -4.97 0.16 -10.85
C MET A 57 -4.29 -0.57 -12.00
N GLN A 58 -2.99 -0.29 -12.21
CA GLN A 58 -2.21 -0.96 -13.26
C GLN A 58 -1.71 -2.32 -12.79
N ALA A 59 -1.16 -2.38 -11.57
CA ALA A 59 -0.70 -3.62 -10.95
C ALA A 59 -0.79 -3.51 -9.42
N MET A 60 -0.83 -4.65 -8.75
CA MET A 60 -0.71 -4.73 -7.29
C MET A 60 -0.04 -6.05 -6.88
N PRO A 61 1.28 -6.19 -7.05
CA PRO A 61 1.98 -7.40 -6.63
C PRO A 61 2.32 -7.37 -5.14
N PHE A 62 2.40 -8.57 -4.58
CA PHE A 62 2.54 -8.82 -3.15
C PHE A 62 3.79 -9.66 -2.85
N CYS A 63 4.37 -9.39 -1.70
CA CYS A 63 5.41 -10.15 -1.01
C CYS A 63 4.92 -10.31 0.44
N PRO A 64 5.33 -11.33 1.22
CA PRO A 64 4.74 -11.60 2.54
C PRO A 64 4.59 -10.38 3.47
N THR A 65 5.52 -9.42 3.40
CA THR A 65 5.54 -8.23 4.26
C THR A 65 5.26 -6.92 3.53
N THR A 66 5.05 -6.96 2.22
CA THR A 66 5.10 -5.76 1.37
C THR A 66 4.14 -5.88 0.21
N PHE A 67 3.47 -4.78 -0.13
CA PHE A 67 2.78 -4.66 -1.41
C PHE A 67 3.25 -3.39 -2.13
N ILE A 68 3.16 -3.42 -3.45
CA ILE A 68 3.40 -2.28 -4.31
C ILE A 68 2.15 -2.04 -5.17
N TYR A 69 1.87 -0.78 -5.49
CA TYR A 69 0.73 -0.31 -6.27
C TYR A 69 1.20 0.69 -7.32
#